data_AF-G1WHW7-F1
#
_entry.id   AF-G1WHW7-F1
#
_cell.length_a   1.000
_cell.length_b   1.000
_cell.length_c   1.000
_cell.angle_alpha   90.00
_cell.angle_beta   90.00
_cell.angle_gamma   90.00
#
_symmetry.space_group_name_H-M   'P 1'
#
loop_
_entity.id
_entity.type
_entity.pdbx_description
1 polymer ?
#
loop_
_entity_poly.entity_id
_entity_poly.type
_entity_poly.pdbx_seq_one_letter_code
_entity_poly.pdbx_strand_id
1 'polypeptide(L)'
;MSLNTGEYKESLGRVAKVISSARSNAAQKASAEMIRMYWLIGNELVARSEWGNKYIETLSKDIRAAFPGIRGFSVRSLKYMA
;
A
#
# COMPACT_ATOMS: atom_id res chain seq x y z
N MET A 1 -1.28 -22.89 40.01
CA MET A 1 -2.60 -22.87 39.36
C MET A 1 -2.44 -23.40 37.95
N SER A 2 -3.08 -24.52 37.62
CA SER A 2 -3.11 -25.04 36.25
C SER A 2 -4.03 -24.17 35.39
N LEU A 3 -3.64 -23.91 34.14
CA LEU A 3 -4.51 -23.29 33.14
C LEU A 3 -5.75 -24.19 32.99
N ASN A 4 -6.92 -23.71 33.39
CA ASN A 4 -8.18 -24.39 33.08
C ASN A 4 -8.31 -24.44 31.55
N THR A 5 -8.21 -25.64 30.99
CA THR A 5 -8.17 -25.87 29.53
C THR A 5 -9.35 -25.24 28.80
N GLY A 6 -10.52 -25.09 29.46
CA GLY A 6 -11.69 -24.42 28.90
C GLY A 6 -11.54 -22.90 28.83
N GLU A 7 -11.29 -22.26 29.97
CA GLU A 7 -11.13 -20.80 30.07
C GLU A 7 -9.94 -20.30 29.24
N TYR A 8 -8.84 -21.05 29.21
CA TYR A 8 -7.70 -20.73 28.37
C TYR A 8 -8.05 -20.79 26.87
N LYS A 9 -8.76 -21.82 26.42
CA LYS A 9 -9.21 -21.93 25.02
C LYS A 9 -10.14 -20.77 24.63
N GLU A 10 -11.05 -20.37 25.53
CA GLU A 10 -11.91 -19.21 25.30
C GLU A 10 -11.10 -17.92 25.22
N SER A 11 -10.16 -17.70 26.14
CA SER A 11 -9.26 -16.55 26.14
C SER A 11 -8.43 -16.49 24.86
N LEU A 12 -7.85 -17.62 24.44
CA LEU A 12 -7.10 -17.75 23.19
C LEU A 12 -7.98 -17.42 21.98
N GLY A 13 -9.22 -17.93 21.94
CA GLY A 13 -10.18 -17.62 20.89
C GLY A 13 -10.49 -16.13 20.78
N ARG A 14 -10.67 -15.44 21.92
CA ARG A 14 -10.87 -13.98 21.97
C ARG A 14 -9.65 -13.23 21.44
N VAL A 15 -8.44 -13.57 21.88
CA VAL A 15 -7.19 -12.95 21.43
C VAL A 15 -6.98 -13.17 19.93
N ALA A 16 -7.17 -14.40 19.44
CA ALA A 16 -7.04 -14.73 18.03
C ALA A 16 -8.02 -13.94 17.16
N LYS A 17 -9.27 -13.77 17.62
CA LYS A 17 -10.27 -12.94 16.92
C LYS A 17 -9.84 -11.49 16.82
N VAL A 18 -9.35 -10.90 17.92
CA VAL A 18 -8.83 -9.51 17.93
C VAL A 18 -7.68 -9.36 16.94
N ILE A 19 -6.70 -10.28 16.96
CA ILE A 19 -5.55 -10.25 16.05
C ILE A 19 -6.01 -10.34 14.58
N SER A 20 -6.89 -11.29 14.27
CA SER A 20 -7.39 -11.50 12.90
C SER A 20 -8.13 -10.26 12.39
N SER A 21 -9.04 -9.70 13.19
CA SER A 21 -9.77 -8.48 12.85
C SER A 21 -8.85 -7.29 12.66
N ALA A 22 -7.86 -7.09 13.54
CA ALA A 22 -6.90 -5.99 13.44
C ALA A 22 -6.04 -6.11 12.17
N ARG A 23 -5.53 -7.31 11.85
CA ARG A 23 -4.75 -7.55 10.63
C ARG A 23 -5.56 -7.32 9.36
N SER A 24 -6.80 -7.80 9.32
CA SER A 24 -7.69 -7.59 8.18
C SER A 24 -8.00 -6.09 7.98
N ASN A 25 -8.26 -5.36 9.07
CA ASN A 25 -8.51 -3.92 9.00
C ASN A 25 -7.27 -3.16 8.51
N ALA A 26 -6.09 -3.48 9.04
CA ALA A 26 -4.83 -2.86 8.59
C ALA A 26 -4.58 -3.11 7.09
N ALA A 27 -4.78 -4.35 6.62
CA ALA A 27 -4.62 -4.67 5.21
C ALA A 27 -5.61 -3.90 4.32
N GLN A 28 -6.88 -3.80 4.72
CA GLN A 28 -7.88 -3.03 3.99
C GLN A 28 -7.53 -1.54 3.90
N LYS A 29 -7.15 -0.92 5.02
CA LYS A 29 -6.75 0.50 5.06
C LYS A 29 -5.50 0.77 4.23
N ALA A 30 -4.48 -0.08 4.34
CA ALA A 30 -3.27 0.02 3.54
C ALA A 30 -3.58 -0.12 2.03
N SER A 31 -4.48 -1.03 1.67
CA SER A 31 -4.89 -1.23 0.27
C SER A 31 -5.66 -0.02 -0.28
N ALA A 32 -6.58 0.54 0.51
CA ALA A 32 -7.33 1.74 0.15
C ALA A 32 -6.40 2.94 -0.06
N GLU A 33 -5.42 3.12 0.82
CA GLU A 33 -4.44 4.21 0.69
C GLU A 33 -3.52 3.99 -0.52
N MET A 34 -3.12 2.75 -0.81
CA MET A 34 -2.33 2.44 -1.99
C MET A 34 -3.07 2.80 -3.29
N ILE A 35 -4.35 2.46 -3.38
CA ILE A 35 -5.20 2.83 -4.53
C ILE A 35 -5.33 4.35 -4.64
N ARG A 36 -5.59 5.04 -3.51
CA ARG A 36 -5.71 6.50 -3.48
C ARG A 36 -4.42 7.18 -3.93
N MET A 37 -3.27 6.73 -3.44
CA MET A 37 -1.96 7.23 -3.83
C MET A 37 -1.73 7.07 -5.34
N TYR A 38 -2.01 5.90 -5.91
CA TYR A 38 -1.86 5.72 -7.37
C TYR A 38 -2.79 6.63 -8.18
N TRP A 39 -4.02 6.83 -7.71
CA TRP A 39 -4.96 7.74 -8.36
C TRP A 39 -4.48 9.20 -8.34
N LEU A 40 -3.97 9.67 -7.20
CA LEU A 40 -3.40 11.02 -7.08
C LEU A 40 -2.20 11.20 -8.02
N ILE A 41 -1.31 10.21 -8.09
CA ILE A 41 -0.15 10.25 -8.99
C ILE A 41 -0.61 10.26 -10.45
N GLY A 42 -1.58 9.44 -10.83
CA GLY A 42 -2.16 9.45 -12.17
C GLY A 42 -2.68 10.84 -12.56
N ASN A 43 -3.44 11.50 -11.68
CA ASN A 43 -3.91 12.87 -11.93
C ASN A 43 -2.76 13.86 -12.15
N GLU A 44 -1.69 13.78 -11.35
CA GLU A 44 -0.51 14.64 -11.53
C GLU A 44 0.23 14.39 -12.86
N LEU A 45 0.22 13.14 -13.34
CA LEU A 45 0.78 12.78 -14.64
C LEU A 45 -0.07 13.33 -15.80
N VAL A 46 -1.40 13.14 -15.74
CA VAL A 46 -2.34 13.64 -16.75
C VAL A 46 -2.26 15.15 -16.87
N ALA A 47 -2.20 15.86 -15.73
CA ALA A 47 -2.10 17.31 -15.66
C ALA A 47 -0.82 17.90 -16.30
N ARG A 48 0.19 17.06 -16.56
CA ARG A 48 1.47 17.42 -17.20
C ARG A 48 1.76 16.58 -18.44
N SER A 49 0.71 16.08 -19.08
CA SER A 49 0.83 15.22 -20.27
C SER A 49 1.57 15.91 -21.42
N GLU A 50 1.51 17.24 -21.49
CA GLU A 50 2.21 18.07 -22.46
C GLU A 50 3.74 18.07 -22.28
N TRP A 51 4.26 17.65 -21.12
CA TRP A 51 5.72 17.53 -20.89
C TRP A 51 6.31 16.24 -21.50
N GLY A 52 5.45 15.32 -21.93
CA GLY A 52 5.82 14.13 -22.70
C GLY A 52 6.68 13.11 -21.96
N ASN A 53 7.29 12.20 -22.73
CA ASN A 53 7.97 11.01 -22.20
C ASN A 53 9.14 11.32 -21.25
N LYS A 54 9.88 12.42 -21.50
CA LYS A 54 11.04 12.79 -20.68
C LYS A 54 10.66 13.12 -19.24
N TYR A 55 9.45 13.67 -19.03
CA TYR A 55 8.92 13.92 -17.69
C TYR A 55 8.71 12.60 -16.93
N ILE A 56 8.03 11.63 -17.53
CA ILE A 56 7.77 10.32 -16.91
C ILE A 56 9.06 9.57 -16.58
N GLU A 57 10.05 9.63 -17.48
CA GLU A 57 11.36 9.01 -17.26
C GLU A 57 12.13 9.63 -16.10
N THR A 58 12.15 10.96 -16.04
CA THR A 58 12.79 11.72 -14.94
C THR A 58 12.08 11.43 -13.62
N LEU A 59 10.76 11.55 -13.59
CA LEU A 59 9.96 11.32 -12.39
C LEU A 59 10.12 9.88 -11.85
N SER A 60 10.17 8.87 -12.72
CA SER A 60 10.43 7.49 -12.29
C SER A 60 11.78 7.33 -11.59
N LYS A 61 12.83 8.02 -12.09
CA LYS A 61 14.16 7.99 -11.47
C LYS A 61 14.15 8.71 -10.12
N ASP A 62 13.54 9.89 -10.07
CA ASP A 62 13.50 10.71 -8.86
C ASP A 62 12.70 10.03 -7.74
N ILE A 63 11.56 9.41 -8.04
CA ILE A 63 10.78 8.64 -7.05
C ILE A 63 11.63 7.49 -6.47
N ARG A 64 12.37 6.77 -7.31
CA ARG A 64 13.20 5.65 -6.84
C ARG A 64 14.41 6.10 -6.02
N ALA A 65 14.95 7.28 -6.32
CA ALA A 65 16.03 7.88 -5.56
C ALA A 65 15.54 8.40 -4.20
N ALA A 66 14.38 9.06 -4.18
CA ALA A 66 13.76 9.59 -2.95
C ALA A 66 13.25 8.47 -2.02
N PHE A 67 12.82 7.33 -2.58
CA PHE A 67 12.27 6.21 -1.82
C PHE A 67 12.97 4.88 -2.18
N PRO A 68 14.17 4.62 -1.62
CA PRO A 68 14.91 3.39 -1.89
C PRO A 68 14.07 2.14 -1.59
N GLY A 69 14.02 1.20 -2.53
CA GLY A 69 13.28 -0.06 -2.40
C GLY A 69 11.78 0.03 -2.76
N ILE A 70 11.27 1.20 -3.12
CA ILE A 70 9.86 1.35 -3.55
C ILE A 70 9.61 0.57 -4.85
N ARG A 71 8.47 -0.12 -4.91
CA ARG A 71 8.03 -0.90 -6.09
C ARG A 71 6.80 -0.22 -6.72
N GLY A 72 6.54 -0.52 -7.99
CA GLY A 72 5.36 0.01 -8.69
C GLY A 72 5.56 1.38 -9.36
N PHE A 73 6.77 1.95 -9.32
CA PHE A 73 7.10 3.27 -9.90
C PHE A 73 8.20 3.18 -10.97
N SER A 74 8.05 2.23 -11.89
CA SER A 74 8.81 2.19 -13.14
C SER A 74 8.22 3.14 -14.16
N VAL A 75 9.02 3.54 -15.17
CA VAL A 75 8.53 4.31 -16.33
C VAL A 75 7.29 3.64 -16.93
N ARG A 76 7.32 2.31 -17.11
CA ARG A 76 6.18 1.55 -17.64
C ARG A 76 4.94 1.65 -16.75
N SER A 77 5.10 1.50 -15.43
CA SER A 77 3.95 1.56 -14.52
C SER A 77 3.38 2.96 -14.40
N LEU A 78 4.20 4.01 -14.42
CA LEU A 78 3.73 5.40 -14.49
C LEU A 78 2.95 5.66 -15.79
N LYS A 79 3.41 5.12 -16.93
CA LYS A 79 2.67 5.21 -18.20
C LYS A 79 1.30 4.53 -18.18
N TYR A 80 1.07 3.56 -17.29
CA TYR A 80 -0.25 2.95 -17.10
C TYR A 80 -1.14 3.70 -16.11
N MET A 81 -0.58 4.66 -15.36
CA MET A 81 -1.34 5.51 -14.43
C MET A 81 -1.85 6.80 -15.09
N ALA A 82 -1.20 7.22 -16.18
CA ALA A 82 -1.50 8.44 -16.94
C ALA A 82 -2.49 8.16 -18.09
#